data_AF-A0A836CU28-F1
#
_entry.id   AF-A0A836CU28-F1
#
_cell.length_a   1.000
_cell.length_b   1.000
_cell.length_c   1.000
_cell.angle_alpha   90.00
_cell.angle_beta   90.00
_cell.angle_gamma   90.00
#
_symmetry.space_group_name_H-M   'P 1'
#
loop_
_entity.id
_entity.type
_entity.pdbx_description
1 polymer ?
#
loop_
_entity_poly.entity_id
_entity_poly.type
_entity_poly.pdbx_seq_one_letter_code
_entity_poly.pdbx_strand_id
1 'polypeptide(L)' 'MSFSWKGLGFDKQSNRLGWGKGYYDTYLKRCLQSQDVKPYTLALAFKEQICLQVPVDENDVRVDEVLYEDS' A
#
# COMPACT_ATOMS: atom_id res chain seq x y z
N MET A 1 -5.21 -8.68 -12.85
CA MET A 1 -3.78 -8.38 -12.99
C MET A 1 -3.22 -8.26 -11.58
N SER A 2 -2.59 -9.32 -11.07
CA SER A 2 -2.17 -9.41 -9.67
C SER A 2 -0.72 -8.92 -9.54
N PHE A 3 -0.51 -7.80 -8.85
CA PHE A 3 0.82 -7.23 -8.63
C PHE A 3 1.35 -7.66 -7.26
N SER A 4 2.56 -8.21 -7.24
CA SER A 4 3.27 -8.59 -6.01
C SER A 4 3.97 -7.34 -5.46
N TRP A 5 3.46 -6.79 -4.36
CA TRP A 5 3.92 -5.55 -3.73
C TRP A 5 5.09 -5.83 -2.78
N LYS A 6 6.33 -5.51 -3.17
CA LYS A 6 7.48 -5.56 -2.24
C LYS A 6 7.53 -4.29 -1.37
N GLY A 7 6.61 -4.17 -0.42
CA GLY A 7 6.70 -3.19 0.69
C GLY A 7 7.67 -3.68 1.76
N LEU A 8 8.45 -2.79 2.40
CA LEU A 8 9.30 -3.18 3.53
C LEU A 8 8.45 -3.57 4.75
N GLY A 9 7.25 -3.01 4.88
CA GLY A 9 6.29 -3.35 5.91
C GLY A 9 4.95 -2.65 5.74
N PHE A 10 3.95 -3.15 6.46
CA PHE A 10 2.59 -2.62 6.55
C PHE A 10 2.20 -2.48 8.01
N ASP A 11 1.29 -1.58 8.34
CA ASP A 11 0.69 -1.54 9.69
C ASP A 11 -0.79 -1.94 9.68
N LYS A 12 -1.36 -2.03 10.88
CA LYS A 12 -2.79 -2.35 11.09
C LYS A 12 -3.74 -1.27 10.56
N GLN A 13 -3.24 -0.10 10.18
CA GLN A 13 -4.00 0.97 9.56
C GLN A 13 -3.87 0.96 8.04
N SER A 14 -3.32 -0.12 7.47
CA SER A 14 -3.07 -0.28 6.04
C SER A 14 -2.13 0.80 5.47
N ASN A 15 -1.27 1.37 6.31
CA ASN A 15 -0.16 2.20 5.85
C ASN A 15 0.94 1.30 5.29
N ARG A 16 1.67 1.80 4.29
CA ARG A 16 2.70 1.06 3.56
C ARG A 16 4.06 1.74 3.71
N LEU A 17 5.06 0.98 4.14
CA LEU A 17 6.45 1.41 4.10
C LEU A 17 7.06 1.07 2.73
N GLY A 18 7.19 2.09 1.88
CA GLY A 18 7.85 2.00 0.59
C GLY A 18 9.36 2.27 0.68
N TRP A 19 10.06 2.10 -0.44
CA TRP A 19 11.50 2.41 -0.58
C TRP A 19 11.80 3.93 -0.67
N GLY A 20 10.85 4.79 -0.30
CA GLY A 20 11.02 6.26 -0.32
C GLY A 20 11.02 6.92 -1.70
N LYS A 21 10.67 6.19 -2.78
CA LYS A 21 10.65 6.74 -4.15
C LYS A 21 9.27 7.18 -4.66
N GLY A 22 8.18 7.00 -3.89
CA GLY A 22 6.84 7.49 -4.23
C GLY A 22 6.25 7.01 -5.56
N TYR A 23 6.81 5.95 -6.17
CA TYR A 23 6.36 5.44 -7.47
C TYR A 23 4.89 5.03 -7.47
N TYR A 24 4.46 4.36 -6.40
CA TYR A 24 3.08 3.89 -6.27
C TYR A 24 2.10 5.02 -6.01
N ASP A 25 2.48 6.03 -5.24
CA ASP A 25 1.63 7.19 -4.96
C ASP A 25 1.44 8.02 -6.23
N THR A 26 2.49 8.18 -7.02
CA THR A 26 2.44 8.81 -8.35
C THR A 26 1.54 8.04 -9.30
N TYR A 27 1.63 6.71 -9.31
CA TYR A 27 0.82 5.86 -10.17
C TYR A 27 -0.66 5.86 -9.75
N LEU A 28 -0.96 5.74 -8.46
CA LEU A 28 -2.34 5.78 -7.94
C LEU A 28 -2.98 7.14 -8.19
N LYS A 29 -2.25 8.24 -7.99
CA LYS A 29 -2.70 9.60 -8.36
C LYS A 29 -3.02 9.69 -9.85
N ARG A 30 -2.19 9.10 -10.71
CA ARG A 30 -2.45 9.06 -12.16
C ARG A 30 -3.66 8.20 -12.51
N CYS A 31 -3.85 7.05 -11.86
CA CYS A 31 -5.03 6.22 -12.04
C CYS A 31 -6.30 6.96 -11.63
N LEU A 32 -6.31 7.59 -10.46
CA LEU A 32 -7.40 8.45 -9.96
C LEU A 32 -7.74 9.61 -10.91
N GLN A 33 -6.75 10.16 -11.62
CA GLN A 33 -6.98 11.20 -12.62
C GLN A 33 -7.51 10.65 -13.95
N SER A 34 -7.20 9.39 -14.27
CA SER A 34 -7.57 8.76 -15.55
C SER A 34 -8.85 7.92 -15.50
N GLN A 35 -9.30 7.53 -14.30
CA GLN A 35 -10.45 6.68 -14.07
C GLN A 35 -11.36 7.33 -13.03
N ASP A 36 -12.66 7.37 -13.32
CA ASP A 36 -13.69 7.93 -12.43
C ASP A 36 -13.86 7.13 -11.13
N VAL A 37 -13.34 5.89 -11.10
CA VAL A 37 -13.43 4.97 -9.98
C VAL A 37 -12.04 4.71 -9.43
N LYS A 38 -11.87 4.95 -8.11
CA LYS A 38 -10.65 4.60 -7.39
C LYS A 38 -10.41 3.08 -7.50
N PRO A 39 -9.24 2.61 -7.98
CA PRO A 39 -8.94 1.19 -7.99
C PRO A 39 -8.86 0.64 -6.57
N TYR A 40 -9.47 -0.52 -6.33
CA TYR A 40 -9.33 -1.22 -5.05
C TYR A 40 -7.91 -1.75 -4.91
N THR A 41 -7.25 -1.38 -3.82
CA THR A 41 -5.84 -1.70 -3.56
C THR A 41 -5.72 -2.74 -2.46
N LEU A 42 -5.25 -3.93 -2.86
CA LEU A 42 -4.97 -5.05 -1.97
C LEU A 42 -3.46 -5.27 -1.89
N ALA A 43 -2.91 -5.20 -0.69
CA ALA A 43 -1.52 -5.54 -0.42
C ALA A 43 -1.39 -6.98 0.04
N LEU A 44 -0.36 -7.67 -0.44
CA LEU A 44 0.05 -8.98 0.06
C LEU A 44 1.32 -8.79 0.89
N ALA A 45 1.26 -9.26 2.13
CA ALA A 45 2.35 -9.13 3.10
C ALA A 45 2.59 -10.45 3.82
N PHE A 46 3.84 -10.70 4.21
CA PHE A 46 4.15 -11.72 5.21
C PHE A 46 3.89 -11.17 6.62
N LYS A 47 3.70 -12.06 7.61
CA LYS A 47 3.47 -11.67 9.01
C LYS A 47 4.62 -10.84 9.57
N GLU A 48 5.84 -11.13 9.15
CA GLU A 48 7.07 -10.43 9.51
C GLU A 48 7.14 -9.01 8.92
N GLN A 49 6.36 -8.74 7.87
CA GLN A 49 6.22 -7.41 7.28
C GLN A 49 5.14 -6.59 8.00
N ILE A 50 4.40 -7.14 8.96
CA ILE A 50 3.42 -6.38 9.75
C ILE A 50 4.13 -5.71 10.94
N CYS A 51 4.18 -4.38 10.92
CA CYS A 51 4.76 -3.55 11.96
C CYS A 51 3.66 -2.91 12.84
N LEU A 52 4.04 -2.45 14.03
CA LEU A 52 3.12 -1.75 14.94
C LEU A 52 2.66 -0.40 14.39
N GLN A 53 3.57 0.35 13.78
CA GLN A 53 3.31 1.66 13.20
C GLN A 53 4.29 1.91 12.07
N VAL A 54 3.77 2.36 10.92
CA VAL A 54 4.60 2.85 9.82
C VAL A 54 4.58 4.39 9.86
N PRO A 55 5.74 5.07 9.82
CA PRO A 55 5.77 6.51 9.64
C PRO A 55 5.25 6.84 8.23
N VAL A 56 4.17 7.63 8.18
CA VAL A 56 3.52 8.07 6.94
C VAL A 56 3.55 9.59 6.83
N ASP A 57 3.64 10.06 5.60
CA ASP A 57 3.47 11.46 5.22
C ASP A 57 2.04 11.70 4.71
N GLU A 58 1.59 12.96 4.64
CA GLU A 58 0.28 13.33 4.09
C GLU A 58 0.11 12.94 2.62
N ASN A 59 1.23 12.74 1.92
CA ASN A 59 1.26 12.34 0.53
C ASN A 59 1.17 10.83 0.29
N ASP A 60 1.27 10.01 1.35
CA ASP A 60 1.25 8.56 1.25
C ASP A 60 -0.18 8.03 1.02
N VAL A 61 -0.32 7.15 0.03
CA VAL A 61 -1.61 6.52 -0.27
C VAL A 61 -1.72 5.20 0.48
N ARG A 62 -2.69 5.12 1.40
CA ARG A 62 -3.07 3.89 2.10
C ARG A 62 -3.64 2.86 1.13
N VAL A 63 -3.39 1.58 1.44
CA VAL A 63 -4.08 0.49 0.75
C VAL A 63 -5.43 0.25 1.40
N ASP A 64 -6.38 -0.27 0.63
CA ASP A 64 -7.72 -0.55 1.16
C ASP A 64 -7.68 -1.78 2.08
N GLU A 65 -6.85 -2.78 1.76
CA GLU A 65 -6.72 -4.01 2.55
C GLU A 65 -5.31 -4.61 2.47
N VAL A 66 -4.88 -5.26 3.55
CA VAL A 66 -3.60 -5.99 3.64
C VAL A 66 -3.90 -7.44 4.02
N LEU A 67 -3.58 -8.38 3.13
CA LEU A 67 -3.66 -9.82 3.39
C LEU A 67 -2.30 -10.36 3.79
N TYR A 68 -2.28 -11.13 4.86
CA TYR A 68 -1.13 -11.91 5.33
C TYR A 68 -1.60 -13.28 5.85
N GLU A 69 -0.66 -14.20 6.04
CA GLU A 69 -0.91 -15.64 6.27
C GLU A 69 -1.86 -15.98 7.43
N ASP A 70 -2.05 -15.07 8.40
CA ASP A 70 -2.94 -15.23 9.57
C ASP A 70 -4.25 -14.40 9.49
N SER A 71 -4.61 -13.85 8.32
CA SER A 71 -5.78 -12.95 8.12
C SER A 71 -7.08 -13.68 7.76
#